data_AF-A0A6N8IIC9-F1
#
_entry.id   AF-A0A6N8IIC9-F1
#
_cell.length_a   1.000
_cell.length_b   1.000
_cell.length_c   1.000
_cell.angle_alpha   90.00
_cell.angle_beta   90.00
_cell.angle_gamma   90.00
#
_symmetry.space_group_name_H-M   'P 1'
#
loop_
_entity.id
_entity.type
_entity.pdbx_description
1 polymer ?
#
loop_
_entity_poly.entity_id
_entity_poly.type
_entity_poly.pdbx_seq_one_letter_code
_entity_poly.pdbx_strand_id
1 'polypeptide(L)'
;MYEVNGIELSSSEYNELVMLSEAAERGDNPDEIANARLLDKETNAFNASTVQTYLSLHGRGLVSGHQICGGFHCTGITQRGLDFVSDYDKRMIEDKARAKSDRRHDYLVALFGSAVGFALGIIAEHFIGITAAIQSITQIPPQG
;
A
#
# COMPACT_ATOMS: atom_id res chain seq x y z
N MET A 1 6.89 -5.31 -6.30
CA MET A 1 5.91 -5.48 -7.38
C MET A 1 4.82 -4.45 -7.14
N TYR A 2 4.52 -3.64 -8.15
CA TYR A 2 3.66 -2.46 -8.04
C TYR A 2 2.39 -2.73 -8.83
N GLU A 3 1.26 -2.85 -8.15
CA GLU A 3 0.00 -3.25 -8.79
C GLU A 3 -1.07 -2.17 -8.62
N VAL A 4 -1.66 -1.74 -9.74
CA VAL A 4 -2.82 -0.84 -9.75
C VAL A 4 -3.72 -1.20 -10.93
N ASN A 5 -5.04 -1.28 -10.70
CA ASN A 5 -6.05 -1.52 -11.72
C ASN A 5 -5.76 -2.77 -12.60
N GLY A 6 -5.19 -3.84 -12.01
CA GLY A 6 -4.84 -5.07 -12.73
C GLY A 6 -3.59 -4.97 -13.62
N ILE A 7 -2.85 -3.85 -13.55
CA ILE A 7 -1.55 -3.69 -14.18
C ILE A 7 -0.48 -3.92 -13.12
N GLU A 8 0.35 -4.93 -13.34
CA GLU A 8 1.49 -5.27 -12.51
C GLU A 8 2.77 -4.75 -13.16
N LEU A 9 3.50 -3.91 -12.42
CA LEU A 9 4.81 -3.41 -12.81
C LEU A 9 5.91 -3.97 -11.92
N SER A 10 7.04 -4.29 -12.55
CA SER A 10 8.29 -4.53 -11.85
C SER A 10 8.83 -3.23 -11.24
N SER A 11 9.80 -3.33 -10.33
CA SER A 11 10.42 -2.13 -9.75
C SER A 11 11.14 -1.28 -10.79
N SER A 12 11.75 -1.89 -11.82
CA SER A 12 12.40 -1.13 -12.89
C SER A 12 11.39 -0.40 -13.76
N GLU A 13 10.28 -1.05 -14.11
CA GLU A 13 9.21 -0.44 -14.90
C GLU A 13 8.54 0.72 -14.17
N TYR A 14 8.24 0.54 -12.88
CA TYR A 14 7.68 1.61 -12.06
C TYR A 14 8.63 2.80 -11.93
N ASN A 15 9.92 2.56 -11.65
CA ASN A 15 10.89 3.63 -11.50
C ASN A 15 11.09 4.44 -12.79
N GLU A 16 11.08 3.80 -13.96
CA GLU A 16 11.12 4.51 -15.23
C GLU A 16 9.87 5.37 -15.42
N LEU A 17 8.68 4.84 -15.11
CA LEU A 17 7.41 5.56 -15.25
C LEU A 17 7.33 6.80 -14.33
N VAL A 18 7.74 6.66 -13.06
CA VAL A 18 7.80 7.76 -12.08
C VAL A 18 8.74 8.85 -12.57
N MET A 19 9.94 8.50 -13.00
CA MET A 19 10.91 9.47 -13.51
C MET A 19 10.36 10.26 -14.71
N LEU A 20 9.66 9.59 -15.63
CA LEU A 20 9.04 10.28 -16.77
C LEU A 20 7.88 11.19 -16.34
N SER A 21 7.09 10.77 -15.34
CA SER A 21 6.05 11.60 -14.73
C SER A 21 6.63 12.85 -14.08
N GLU A 22 7.68 12.70 -13.25
CA GLU A 22 8.37 13.82 -12.60
C GLU A 22 9.04 14.76 -13.59
N ALA A 23 9.57 14.23 -14.70
CA ALA A 23 10.11 15.05 -15.78
C ALA A 23 9.01 15.89 -16.44
N ALA A 24 7.87 15.28 -16.77
CA ALA A 24 6.73 15.98 -17.34
C ALA A 24 6.18 17.06 -16.39
N GLU A 25 6.09 16.78 -15.09
CA GLU A 25 5.64 17.74 -14.07
C GLU A 25 6.60 18.93 -13.89
N ARG A 26 7.91 18.70 -14.00
CA ARG A 26 8.94 19.75 -13.94
C ARG A 26 9.01 20.59 -15.21
N GLY A 27 8.32 20.19 -16.28
CA GLY A 27 8.36 20.82 -17.59
C GLY A 27 9.59 20.43 -18.43
N ASP A 28 10.32 19.39 -18.02
CA ASP A 28 11.38 18.79 -18.82
C ASP A 28 10.77 17.97 -19.98
N ASN A 29 11.58 17.64 -20.99
CA ASN A 29 11.15 16.75 -22.07
C ASN A 29 11.33 15.27 -21.68
N PRO A 30 10.26 14.52 -21.34
CA PRO A 30 10.38 13.13 -20.93
C PRO A 30 10.92 12.23 -22.06
N ASP A 31 10.70 12.60 -23.32
CA ASP A 31 11.13 11.82 -24.48
C ASP A 31 12.66 11.82 -24.58
N GLU A 32 13.28 12.97 -24.37
CA GLU A 32 14.73 13.13 -24.40
C GLU A 32 15.38 12.32 -23.27
N ILE A 33 14.81 12.39 -22.07
CA ILE A 33 15.27 11.65 -20.90
C ILE A 33 15.16 10.14 -21.12
N ALA A 34 14.01 9.68 -21.63
CA ALA A 34 13.79 8.27 -21.96
C ALA A 34 14.81 7.76 -22.99
N ASN A 35 14.96 8.48 -24.10
CA ASN A 35 15.86 8.08 -25.19
C ASN A 35 17.34 8.13 -24.77
N ALA A 36 17.74 9.09 -23.94
CA ALA A 36 19.09 9.15 -23.39
C ALA A 36 19.42 7.95 -22.49
N ARG A 37 18.43 7.41 -21.77
CA ARG A 37 18.61 6.22 -20.90
C ARG A 37 18.57 4.90 -21.65
N LEU A 38 17.95 4.86 -22.81
CA LEU A 38 17.94 3.67 -23.68
C LEU A 38 19.32 3.36 -24.25
N LEU A 39 20.21 4.36 -24.28
CA LEU A 39 21.59 4.22 -24.75
C LEU A 39 22.55 4.00 -23.58
N ASP A 40 23.42 3.03 -23.76
CA ASP A 40 24.59 2.84 -22.91
C ASP A 40 25.62 3.95 -23.20
N LYS A 41 26.05 4.66 -22.15
CA LYS A 41 26.91 5.85 -22.28
C LYS A 41 28.32 5.53 -22.77
N GLU A 42 28.79 4.31 -22.58
CA GLU A 42 30.16 3.91 -22.96
C GLU A 42 30.20 3.40 -24.40
N THR A 43 29.18 2.64 -24.80
CA THR A 43 29.15 1.95 -26.09
C THR A 43 28.30 2.63 -27.15
N ASN A 44 27.46 3.61 -26.76
CA ASN A 44 26.39 4.19 -27.59
C ASN A 44 25.44 3.13 -28.19
N ALA A 45 25.42 1.92 -27.63
CA ALA A 45 24.53 0.85 -28.02
C ALA A 45 23.26 0.87 -27.17
N PHE A 46 22.19 0.26 -27.66
CA PHE A 46 20.98 0.09 -26.87
C PHE A 46 21.22 -0.83 -25.67
N ASN A 47 20.84 -0.38 -24.48
CA ASN A 47 20.81 -1.23 -23.31
C ASN A 47 19.61 -2.17 -23.40
N ALA A 48 19.88 -3.47 -23.62
CA ALA A 48 18.84 -4.48 -23.80
C ALA A 48 17.85 -4.55 -22.62
N SER A 49 18.32 -4.38 -21.38
CA SER A 49 17.46 -4.44 -20.19
C SER A 49 16.51 -3.23 -20.09
N THR A 50 17.02 -2.05 -20.44
CA THR A 50 16.22 -0.81 -20.48
C THR A 50 15.24 -0.86 -21.64
N VAL A 51 15.68 -1.28 -22.83
CA VAL A 51 14.80 -1.48 -23.99
C VAL A 51 13.66 -2.44 -23.66
N GLN A 52 13.94 -3.56 -23.01
CA GLN A 52 12.90 -4.52 -22.61
C GLN A 52 11.89 -3.89 -21.64
N THR A 53 12.37 -3.05 -20.71
CA THR A 53 11.51 -2.30 -19.78
C THR A 53 10.57 -1.36 -20.54
N TYR A 54 11.08 -0.57 -21.47
CA TYR A 54 10.27 0.35 -22.27
C TYR A 54 9.30 -0.37 -23.22
N LEU A 55 9.71 -1.49 -23.83
CA LEU A 55 8.83 -2.33 -24.64
C LEU A 55 7.66 -2.90 -23.83
N SER A 56 7.92 -3.32 -22.59
CA SER A 56 6.90 -3.82 -21.66
C SER A 56 5.91 -2.71 -21.25
N LEU A 57 6.43 -1.53 -20.89
CA LEU A 57 5.61 -0.34 -20.61
C LEU A 57 4.78 0.09 -21.82
N HIS A 58 5.34 -0.02 -23.03
CA HIS A 58 4.67 0.30 -24.29
C HIS A 58 3.55 -0.71 -24.59
N GLY A 59 3.80 -2.01 -24.42
CA GLY A 59 2.79 -3.06 -24.60
C GLY A 59 1.58 -2.92 -23.66
N ARG A 60 1.76 -2.27 -22.50
CA ARG A 60 0.68 -1.94 -21.55
C ARG A 60 0.03 -0.58 -21.81
N GLY A 61 0.52 0.16 -22.81
CA GLY A 61 0.02 1.48 -23.18
C GLY A 61 0.30 2.54 -22.12
N LEU A 62 1.37 2.39 -21.33
CA LEU A 62 1.79 3.38 -20.34
C LEU A 62 2.75 4.41 -20.93
N VAL A 63 3.56 4.00 -21.91
CA VAL A 63 4.43 4.87 -22.70
C VAL A 63 4.15 4.72 -24.19
N SER A 64 4.30 5.81 -24.93
CA SER A 64 4.23 5.83 -26.38
C SER A 64 5.62 5.75 -26.98
N GLY A 65 5.73 5.06 -28.10
CA GLY A 65 7.00 4.91 -28.81
C GLY A 65 6.88 3.90 -29.93
N HIS A 66 8.01 3.60 -30.55
CA HIS A 66 8.10 2.57 -31.57
C HIS A 66 9.41 1.81 -31.47
N GLN A 67 9.36 0.55 -31.86
CA GLN A 67 10.56 -0.28 -31.95
C GLN A 67 11.40 0.16 -33.15
N ILE A 68 12.71 0.20 -32.96
CA ILE A 68 13.71 0.49 -34.00
C ILE A 68 14.74 -0.66 -34.04
N CYS A 69 15.62 -0.68 -35.05
CA CYS A 69 16.60 -1.75 -35.22
C CYS A 69 17.45 -1.97 -33.95
N GLY A 70 17.13 -3.05 -33.21
CA GLY A 70 17.82 -3.41 -31.97
C GLY A 70 17.48 -2.56 -30.75
N GLY A 71 16.47 -1.69 -30.82
CA GLY A 71 16.15 -0.74 -29.75
C GLY A 71 14.70 -0.29 -29.70
N PHE A 72 14.45 0.74 -28.90
CA PHE A 72 13.15 1.38 -28.75
C PHE A 72 13.35 2.90 -28.79
N HIS A 73 12.44 3.61 -29.43
CA HIS A 73 12.38 5.07 -29.41
C HIS A 73 11.13 5.50 -28.67
N CYS A 74 11.31 6.17 -27.53
CA CYS A 74 10.22 6.68 -26.71
C CYS A 74 9.77 8.04 -27.24
N THR A 75 8.46 8.20 -27.45
CA THR A 75 7.82 9.47 -27.87
C THR A 75 6.97 10.06 -26.73
N GLY A 76 7.16 9.57 -25.51
CA GLY A 76 6.59 10.16 -24.31
C GLY A 76 5.73 9.24 -23.46
N ILE A 77 5.43 9.73 -22.26
CA ILE A 77 4.51 9.08 -21.34
C ILE A 77 3.06 9.34 -21.79
N THR A 78 2.22 8.31 -21.71
CA THR A 78 0.80 8.45 -22.04
C THR A 78 0.02 8.97 -20.83
N GLN A 79 -1.19 9.49 -21.05
CA GLN A 79 -2.10 9.85 -19.95
C GLN A 79 -2.33 8.65 -19.01
N ARG A 80 -2.48 7.44 -19.55
CA ARG A 80 -2.64 6.21 -18.77
C ARG A 80 -1.44 5.92 -17.88
N GLY A 81 -0.23 6.24 -18.35
CA GLY A 81 1.00 6.15 -17.56
C GLY A 81 1.00 7.11 -16.37
N LEU A 82 0.62 8.37 -16.59
CA LEU A 82 0.49 9.38 -15.54
C LEU A 82 -0.58 8.99 -14.52
N ASP A 83 -1.74 8.53 -15.01
CA ASP A 83 -2.85 8.09 -14.16
C ASP A 83 -2.45 6.90 -13.29
N PHE A 84 -1.66 5.95 -13.83
CA PHE A 84 -1.14 4.82 -13.06
C PHE A 84 -0.27 5.28 -11.86
N VAL A 85 0.65 6.23 -12.09
CA VAL A 85 1.49 6.76 -11.00
C VAL A 85 0.63 7.47 -9.96
N SER A 86 -0.30 8.32 -10.40
CA SER A 86 -1.20 9.05 -9.50
C SER A 86 -2.07 8.11 -8.67
N ASP A 87 -2.63 7.07 -9.29
CA ASP A 87 -3.48 6.10 -8.61
C ASP A 87 -2.68 5.22 -7.64
N TYR A 88 -1.44 4.86 -7.98
CA TYR A 88 -0.55 4.14 -7.06
C TYR A 88 -0.25 4.97 -5.81
N ASP A 89 0.10 6.25 -5.98
CA ASP A 89 0.39 7.14 -4.87
C ASP A 89 -0.84 7.36 -3.98
N LYS A 90 -2.03 7.52 -4.57
CA LYS A 90 -3.30 7.60 -3.82
C LYS A 90 -3.55 6.33 -3.01
N ARG A 91 -3.40 5.14 -3.61
CA ARG A 91 -3.54 3.86 -2.88
C ARG A 91 -2.55 3.76 -1.73
N MET A 92 -1.30 4.16 -1.92
CA MET A 92 -0.29 4.14 -0.86
C MET A 92 -0.59 5.12 0.28
N ILE A 93 -1.17 6.29 -0.02
CA ILE A 93 -1.63 7.24 1.00
C ILE A 93 -2.83 6.66 1.77
N GLU A 94 -3.79 6.07 1.07
CA GLU A 94 -4.96 5.43 1.69
C GLU A 94 -4.57 4.24 2.57
N ASP A 95 -3.65 3.39 2.12
CA ASP A 95 -3.16 2.23 2.88
C ASP A 95 -2.40 2.69 4.14
N LYS A 96 -1.59 3.75 4.03
CA LYS A 96 -0.96 4.37 5.21
C LYS A 96 -1.99 4.99 6.16
N ALA A 97 -3.04 5.62 5.63
CA ALA A 97 -4.11 6.19 6.43
C ALA A 97 -4.93 5.09 7.14
N ARG A 98 -5.21 3.97 6.47
CA ARG A 98 -5.84 2.76 7.05
C ARG A 98 -4.97 2.15 8.12
N ALA A 99 -3.68 1.90 7.85
CA ALA A 99 -2.75 1.36 8.85
C ALA A 99 -2.63 2.27 10.09
N LYS A 100 -2.71 3.60 9.92
CA LYS A 100 -2.73 4.56 11.03
C LYS A 100 -4.07 4.56 11.77
N SER A 101 -5.18 4.37 11.07
CA SER A 101 -6.51 4.20 11.65
C SER A 101 -6.59 2.90 12.47
N ASP A 102 -6.09 1.79 11.94
CA ASP A 102 -6.07 0.49 12.61
C ASP A 102 -5.23 0.54 13.88
N ARG A 103 -4.06 1.19 13.86
CA ARG A 103 -3.28 1.43 15.10
C ARG A 103 -4.05 2.24 16.15
N ARG A 104 -4.87 3.22 15.73
CA ARG A 104 -5.71 4.00 16.64
C ARG A 104 -6.90 3.17 17.15
N HIS A 105 -7.46 2.33 16.29
CA HIS A 105 -8.54 1.42 16.66
C HIS A 105 -8.05 0.35 17.64
N ASP A 106 -6.90 -0.28 17.41
CA ASP A 106 -6.29 -1.24 18.34
C ASP A 106 -5.95 -0.61 19.68
N TYR A 107 -5.47 0.64 19.70
CA TYR A 107 -5.23 1.37 20.94
C TYR A 107 -6.54 1.64 21.71
N LEU A 108 -7.60 2.03 21.00
CA LEU A 108 -8.92 2.25 21.60
C LEU A 108 -9.55 0.92 22.08
N VAL A 109 -9.44 -0.15 21.30
CA VAL A 109 -9.93 -1.49 21.67
C VAL A 109 -9.15 -2.06 22.85
N ALA A 110 -7.83 -1.84 22.94
CA ALA A 110 -7.04 -2.23 24.11
C ALA A 110 -7.42 -1.41 25.37
N LEU A 111 -7.66 -0.10 25.20
CA LEU A 111 -8.11 0.78 26.29
C LEU A 111 -9.52 0.38 26.79
N PHE A 112 -10.47 0.12 25.88
CA PHE A 112 -11.82 -0.33 26.24
C PHE A 112 -11.86 -1.78 26.72
N GLY A 113 -11.04 -2.67 26.17
CA GLY A 113 -10.95 -4.08 26.60
C GLY A 113 -10.46 -4.21 28.04
N SER A 114 -9.51 -3.37 28.46
CA SER A 114 -9.08 -3.32 29.87
C SER A 114 -10.12 -2.71 30.81
N ALA A 115 -10.84 -1.66 30.37
CA ALA A 115 -11.89 -1.02 31.17
C ALA A 115 -13.13 -1.93 31.37
N VAL A 116 -13.55 -2.66 30.33
CA VAL A 116 -14.71 -3.57 30.39
C VAL A 116 -14.37 -4.84 31.19
N GLY A 117 -13.15 -5.36 31.08
CA GLY A 117 -12.68 -6.49 31.90
C GLY A 117 -12.64 -6.18 33.41
N PHE A 118 -12.23 -4.95 33.78
CA PHE A 118 -12.19 -4.52 35.18
C PHE A 118 -13.60 -4.28 35.76
N ALA A 119 -14.52 -3.71 34.97
CA ALA A 119 -15.90 -3.50 35.40
C ALA A 119 -16.69 -4.81 35.56
N LEU A 120 -16.50 -5.80 34.68
CA LEU A 120 -17.11 -7.12 34.80
C LEU A 120 -16.53 -7.95 35.96
N GLY A 121 -15.24 -7.81 36.26
CA GLY A 121 -14.59 -8.46 37.40
C GLY A 121 -15.16 -8.03 38.76
N ILE A 122 -15.38 -6.71 38.95
CA ILE A 122 -15.90 -6.16 40.21
C ILE A 122 -17.37 -6.54 40.44
N ILE A 123 -18.18 -6.60 39.38
CA ILE A 123 -19.61 -6.97 39.50
C ILE A 123 -19.76 -8.48 39.79
N ALA A 124 -18.90 -9.33 39.22
CA ALA A 124 -18.90 -10.76 39.51
C ALA A 124 -18.49 -11.07 40.96
N GLU A 125 -17.51 -10.34 41.52
CA GLU A 125 -17.07 -10.52 42.91
C GLU A 125 -18.17 -10.17 43.93
N HIS A 126 -18.96 -9.13 43.66
CA HIS A 126 -20.08 -8.75 44.54
C HIS A 126 -21.26 -9.73 44.49
N PHE A 127 -21.58 -10.30 43.32
CA PHE A 127 -22.70 -11.25 43.22
C PHE A 127 -22.38 -12.62 43.83
N ILE A 128 -21.15 -13.13 43.69
CA ILE A 128 -20.77 -14.41 44.30
C ILE A 128 -20.72 -14.30 45.83
N GLY A 129 -20.21 -13.19 46.38
CA GLY A 129 -20.14 -12.96 47.83
C GLY A 129 -21.50 -12.87 48.52
N ILE A 130 -22.49 -12.21 47.91
CA ILE A 130 -23.84 -12.08 48.48
C ILE A 130 -24.60 -13.42 48.40
N THR A 131 -24.44 -14.18 47.31
CA THR A 131 -25.13 -15.47 47.16
C THR A 131 -24.60 -16.51 48.14
N ALA A 132 -23.29 -16.51 48.42
CA ALA A 132 -22.66 -17.37 49.43
C ALA A 132 -23.08 -16.99 50.87
N ALA A 133 -23.26 -15.70 51.16
CA ALA A 133 -23.72 -15.24 52.48
C ALA A 133 -25.20 -15.54 52.74
N ILE A 134 -26.04 -15.57 51.70
CA ILE A 134 -27.46 -15.91 51.85
C ILE A 134 -27.63 -17.42 52.13
N GLN A 135 -26.83 -18.28 51.49
CA GLN A 135 -26.91 -19.73 51.70
C GLN A 135 -26.46 -20.18 53.11
N SER A 136 -25.52 -19.47 53.74
CA SER A 136 -25.05 -19.79 55.10
C SER A 136 -26.06 -19.44 56.20
N ILE A 137 -26.95 -18.46 55.97
CA ILE A 137 -27.99 -18.08 56.93
C ILE A 137 -29.17 -19.06 56.89
N THR A 138 -29.47 -19.67 55.74
CA THR A 138 -30.57 -20.62 55.57
C THR A 138 -30.30 -22.04 56.08
N GLN A 139 -29.09 -22.36 56.55
CA GLN A 139 -28.73 -23.68 57.08
C GLN A 139 -28.66 -23.74 58.61
N ILE A 140 -29.48 -22.98 59.35
CA ILE A 140 -29.74 -23.31 60.75
C ILE A 140 -30.69 -24.51 60.75
N PRO A 141 -30.23 -25.75 61.08
CA PRO A 141 -31.17 -26.85 61.23
C PRO A 141 -32.10 -26.53 62.42
N PRO A 142 -33.42 -26.76 62.31
CA PRO A 142 -34.27 -26.74 63.50
C PRO A 142 -33.77 -27.83 64.44
N GLN A 143 -33.43 -27.45 65.66
CA GLN A 143 -33.22 -28.42 66.73
C GLN A 143 -34.55 -29.13 66.98
N GLY A 144 -34.57 -30.44 66.69
CA GLY A 144 -35.67 -31.36 66.93
C GLY A 144 -35.13 -32.78 66.95
#